data_AF-A0A847WT99-F1
#
_entry.id   AF-A0A847WT99-F1
#
_cell.length_a   1.000
_cell.length_b   1.000
_cell.length_c   1.000
_cell.angle_alpha   90.00
_cell.angle_beta   90.00
_cell.angle_gamma   90.00
#
_symmetry.space_group_name_H-M   'P 1'
#
loop_
_entity.id
_entity.type
_entity.pdbx_description
1 polymer ?
#
loop_
_entity_poly.entity_id
_entity_poly.type
_entity_poly.pdbx_seq_one_letter_code
_entity_poly.pdbx_strand_id
1 'polypeptide(L)'
;VTSSVTAPALIIVGVLMASSLKDIAWDQIEDAIPAFLTVIIMPLAYSIATGIAVGFTFYPITMLITGKGKKIHPIMWGLSIVFVLYLIFLS
;
A
#
# COMPACT_ATOMS: atom_id res chain seq x y z
N VAL A 1 -0.11 26.03 -19.68
CA VAL A 1 1.03 25.10 -19.58
C VAL A 1 0.83 24.00 -20.62
N THR A 2 1.74 23.81 -21.56
CA THR A 2 1.60 22.76 -22.59
C THR A 2 2.01 21.41 -22.00
N SER A 3 1.36 20.32 -22.43
CA SER A 3 1.64 18.95 -21.97
C SER A 3 3.11 18.55 -22.14
N SER A 4 3.79 19.07 -23.17
CA SER A 4 5.22 18.85 -23.41
C SER A 4 6.13 19.45 -22.34
N VAL A 5 5.68 20.45 -21.58
CA VAL A 5 6.45 21.09 -20.49
C VAL A 5 6.09 20.49 -19.13
N THR A 6 4.84 20.07 -18.92
CA THR A 6 4.42 19.46 -17.64
C THR A 6 4.83 18.00 -17.50
N ALA A 7 4.94 17.26 -18.60
CA ALA A 7 5.36 15.86 -18.60
C ALA A 7 6.71 15.61 -17.89
N PRO A 8 7.82 16.30 -18.23
CA PRO A 8 9.10 16.08 -17.53
C PRO A 8 9.03 16.47 -16.05
N ALA A 9 8.29 17.52 -15.69
CA ALA A 9 8.10 17.90 -14.29
C ALA A 9 7.36 16.82 -13.49
N LEU A 10 6.29 16.24 -14.05
CA LEU A 10 5.53 15.16 -13.41
C LEU A 10 6.34 13.87 -13.26
N ILE A 11 7.22 13.55 -14.22
CA ILE A 11 8.13 12.41 -14.12
C ILE A 11 9.09 12.61 -12.94
N ILE A 12 9.70 13.79 -12.81
CA ILE A 12 10.61 14.10 -11.69
C ILE A 12 9.87 14.01 -10.35
N VAL A 13 8.66 14.58 -10.26
CA VAL A 13 7.83 14.48 -9.04
C VAL A 13 7.50 13.02 -8.71
N GLY A 14 7.14 12.21 -9.71
CA GLY A 14 6.92 10.77 -9.52
C GLY A 14 8.15 10.03 -8.99
N VAL A 15 9.34 10.34 -9.51
CA VAL A 15 10.61 9.78 -9.01
C VAL A 15 10.88 10.19 -7.56
N LEU A 16 10.61 11.46 -7.21
CA LEU A 16 10.76 11.94 -5.84
C LEU A 16 9.77 11.25 -4.89
N MET A 17 8.53 11.00 -5.32
CA MET A 17 7.55 10.25 -4.54
C MET A 17 7.93 8.78 -4.36
N ALA A 18 8.46 8.15 -5.43
CA ALA A 18 8.97 6.78 -5.36
C ALA A 18 10.18 6.66 -4.41
N SER A 19 10.92 7.74 -4.15
CA SER A 19 12.02 7.72 -3.20
C SER A 19 11.58 7.39 -1.77
N SER A 20 10.33 7.67 -1.39
CA SER A 20 9.77 7.28 -0.07
C SER A 20 9.68 5.76 0.11
N LEU A 21 9.75 4.98 -0.98
CA LEU A 21 9.79 3.53 -0.88
C LEU A 21 11.07 3.02 -0.19
N LYS A 22 12.14 3.83 -0.17
CA LYS A 22 13.39 3.49 0.54
C LYS A 22 13.21 3.44 2.06
N ASP A 23 12.23 4.15 2.59
CA ASP A 23 12.01 4.30 4.03
C ASP A 23 11.19 3.11 4.59
N ILE A 24 10.76 2.19 3.73
CA ILE A 24 10.10 0.93 4.11
C ILE A 24 11.15 -0.06 4.64
N ALA A 25 10.83 -0.73 5.75
CA ALA A 25 11.65 -1.80 6.32
C ALA A 25 11.55 -3.09 5.47
N TRP A 26 12.27 -3.13 4.35
CA TRP A 26 12.26 -4.26 3.40
C TRP A 26 12.80 -5.58 3.98
N ASP A 27 13.53 -5.52 5.08
CA ASP A 27 14.04 -6.66 5.85
C ASP A 27 12.96 -7.32 6.73
N GLN A 28 11.87 -6.62 7.00
CA GLN A 28 10.76 -7.10 7.81
C GLN A 28 9.62 -7.56 6.90
N ILE A 29 9.41 -8.88 6.83
CA ILE A 29 8.39 -9.51 5.96
C ILE A 29 6.98 -8.96 6.22
N GLU A 30 6.68 -8.63 7.49
CA GLU A 30 5.41 -8.03 7.89
C GLU A 30 5.12 -6.68 7.24
N ASP A 31 6.15 -5.90 6.90
CA ASP A 31 6.03 -4.58 6.28
C ASP A 31 6.30 -4.66 4.76
N ALA A 32 7.27 -5.49 4.35
CA ALA A 32 7.71 -5.64 2.97
C ALA A 32 6.63 -6.23 2.06
N ILE A 33 5.92 -7.29 2.49
CA ILE A 33 4.89 -7.93 1.67
C ILE A 33 3.71 -6.98 1.41
N PRO A 34 3.08 -6.35 2.43
CA PRO A 34 1.98 -5.42 2.21
C PRO A 34 2.39 -4.22 1.36
N ALA A 35 3.58 -3.66 1.60
CA ALA A 35 4.06 -2.51 0.84
C ALA A 35 4.29 -2.85 -0.63
N PHE A 36 4.91 -4.01 -0.91
CA PHE A 36 5.10 -4.49 -2.28
C PHE A 36 3.77 -4.69 -3.02
N LEU A 37 2.81 -5.36 -2.38
CA LEU A 37 1.47 -5.56 -2.95
C LEU A 37 0.77 -4.24 -3.22
N THR A 38 0.87 -3.27 -2.31
CA THR A 38 0.30 -1.93 -2.48
C THR A 38 0.83 -1.27 -3.76
N VAL A 39 2.16 -1.20 -3.89
CA VAL A 39 2.82 -0.49 -5.00
C VAL A 39 2.53 -1.11 -6.35
N ILE A 40 2.39 -2.45 -6.43
CA ILE A 40 2.08 -3.13 -7.69
C ILE A 40 0.59 -3.11 -8.03
N ILE A 41 -0.30 -3.26 -7.04
CA ILE A 41 -1.74 -3.30 -7.30
C ILE A 41 -2.25 -1.93 -7.75
N MET A 42 -1.70 -0.82 -7.25
CA MET A 42 -2.11 0.53 -7.67
C MET A 42 -2.10 0.73 -9.20
N PRO A 43 -0.97 0.52 -9.91
CA PRO A 43 -0.93 0.65 -11.37
C PRO A 43 -1.70 -0.48 -12.06
N LEU A 44 -1.68 -1.71 -11.53
CA LEU A 44 -2.33 -2.85 -12.16
C LEU A 44 -3.86 -2.75 -12.14
N ALA A 45 -4.43 -2.25 -11.04
CA ALA A 45 -5.85 -2.00 -10.87
C ALA A 45 -6.28 -0.62 -11.38
N TYR A 46 -5.36 0.20 -11.89
CA TYR A 46 -5.59 1.60 -12.26
C TYR A 46 -6.30 2.41 -11.14
N SER A 47 -6.10 1.99 -9.88
CA SER A 47 -6.84 2.49 -8.73
C SER A 47 -5.95 2.53 -7.50
N ILE A 48 -5.69 3.77 -7.04
CA ILE A 48 -4.94 4.01 -5.80
C ILE A 48 -5.69 3.40 -4.61
N ALA A 49 -7.02 3.55 -4.58
CA ALA A 49 -7.87 3.03 -3.50
C ALA A 49 -7.77 1.50 -3.39
N THR A 50 -7.81 0.79 -4.52
CA THR A 50 -7.70 -0.67 -4.54
C THR A 50 -6.32 -1.14 -4.08
N GLY A 51 -5.25 -0.47 -4.50
CA GLY A 51 -3.90 -0.80 -4.04
C GLY A 51 -3.73 -0.60 -2.52
N ILE A 52 -4.23 0.52 -1.99
CA ILE A 52 -4.21 0.78 -0.54
C ILE A 52 -5.05 -0.28 0.20
N ALA A 53 -6.24 -0.61 -0.29
CA ALA A 53 -7.12 -1.60 0.33
C ALA A 53 -6.44 -2.97 0.43
N VAL A 54 -5.79 -3.43 -0.64
CA VAL A 54 -5.05 -4.69 -0.64
C VAL A 54 -3.87 -4.63 0.33
N GLY A 55 -3.07 -3.57 0.30
CA GLY A 55 -1.97 -3.36 1.24
C GLY A 55 -2.40 -3.41 2.71
N PHE A 56 -3.39 -2.61 3.08
CA PHE A 56 -3.94 -2.56 4.43
C PHE A 56 -4.59 -3.86 4.89
N THR A 57 -5.12 -4.65 3.95
CA THR A 57 -5.65 -5.98 4.24
C THR A 57 -4.53 -6.97 4.55
N PHE A 58 -3.44 -6.94 3.77
CA PHE A 58 -2.33 -7.85 3.94
C PHE A 58 -1.45 -7.54 5.16
N TYR A 59 -1.42 -6.29 5.64
CA TYR A 59 -0.63 -5.90 6.81
C TYR A 59 -0.91 -6.68 8.09
N PRO A 60 -2.15 -6.78 8.60
CA PRO A 60 -2.43 -7.61 9.77
C PRO A 60 -2.28 -9.10 9.48
N ILE A 61 -2.51 -9.56 8.24
CA ILE A 61 -2.31 -10.95 7.85
C ILE A 61 -0.83 -11.34 7.99
N THR A 62 0.08 -10.52 7.45
CA THR A 62 1.52 -10.78 7.52
C THR A 62 2.01 -10.67 8.96
N MET A 63 1.46 -9.74 9.75
CA MET A 63 1.81 -9.59 11.16
C MET A 63 1.29 -10.71 12.06
N LEU A 64 0.16 -11.34 11.70
CA LEU A 64 -0.29 -12.60 12.33
C LEU A 64 0.69 -13.74 12.04
N ILE A 65 1.09 -13.89 10.78
CA ILE A 65 1.99 -14.97 10.34
C ILE A 65 3.37 -14.84 11.02
N THR A 66 3.89 -13.63 11.20
CA THR A 66 5.16 -13.38 11.89
C THR A 66 5.04 -13.41 13.42
N GLY A 67 3.86 -13.70 13.98
CA GLY A 67 3.62 -13.80 15.42
C GLY A 67 3.63 -12.46 16.16
N LYS A 68 3.73 -11.34 15.44
CA LYS A 68 3.79 -9.97 15.99
C LYS A 68 2.42 -9.29 16.06
N GLY A 69 1.32 -10.03 15.83
CA GLY A 69 -0.05 -9.50 15.78
C GLY A 69 -0.51 -8.70 17.00
N LYS A 70 0.04 -8.94 18.19
CA LYS A 70 -0.26 -8.18 19.42
C LYS A 70 0.36 -6.78 19.48
N LYS A 71 1.31 -6.46 18.60
CA LYS A 71 1.92 -5.12 18.50
C LYS A 71 1.08 -4.15 17.66
N ILE A 72 0.07 -4.65 16.96
CA ILE A 72 -0.79 -3.84 16.11
C ILE A 72 -1.81 -3.10 16.97
N HIS A 73 -1.94 -1.79 16.77
CA HIS A 73 -2.97 -0.99 17.43
C HIS A 73 -4.38 -1.52 17.05
N PRO A 74 -5.33 -1.68 17.99
CA PRO A 74 -6.66 -2.25 17.70
C PRO A 74 -7.43 -1.55 16.57
N ILE A 75 -7.14 -0.28 16.32
CA ILE A 75 -7.75 0.50 15.22
C ILE A 75 -7.35 -0.02 13.84
N MET A 76 -6.14 -0.56 13.69
CA MET A 76 -5.63 -1.12 12.43
C MET A 76 -6.35 -2.42 12.09
N TRP A 77 -6.70 -3.21 13.10
CA TRP A 77 -7.56 -4.38 12.96
C TRP A 77 -8.96 -3.99 12.48
N GLY A 78 -9.58 -2.98 13.11
CA GLY A 78 -10.87 -2.45 12.68
C GLY A 78 -10.85 -1.96 11.23
N LEU A 79 -9.85 -1.15 10.88
CA LEU A 79 -9.71 -0.58 9.54
C LEU A 79 -9.48 -1.66 8.48
N SER A 80 -8.65 -2.66 8.78
CA SER A 80 -8.41 -3.79 7.88
C SER A 80 -9.68 -4.59 7.60
N ILE A 81 -10.51 -4.84 8.62
CA ILE A 81 -11.82 -5.50 8.44
C ILE A 81 -12.72 -4.70 7.50
N VAL A 82 -12.76 -3.37 7.64
CA VAL A 82 -13.55 -2.51 6.74
C VAL A 82 -13.03 -2.62 5.30
N PHE A 83 -11.72 -2.61 5.08
CA PHE A 83 -11.13 -2.76 3.74
C PHE A 83 -11.35 -4.14 3.12
N VAL A 84 -11.30 -5.20 3.94
CA VAL A 84 -11.65 -6.57 3.52
C VAL A 84 -13.11 -6.63 3.05
N LEU A 85 -14.03 -6.05 3.83
CA LEU A 85 -15.44 -5.99 3.47
C LEU A 85 -15.64 -5.18 2.18
N TYR A 86 -14.96 -4.04 2.03
CA TYR A 86 -14.99 -3.25 0.81
C TYR A 86 -14.53 -4.06 -0.41
N LEU A 87 -13.40 -4.78 -0.31
CA LEU A 87 -12.89 -5.61 -1.40
C LEU A 87 -13.82 -6.78 -1.74
N ILE A 88 -14.49 -7.40 -0.77
CA ILE A 88 -15.34 -8.58 -1.04
C ILE A 88 -16.76 -8.20 -1.50
N PHE A 89 -17.36 -7.15 -0.92
CA PHE A 89 -18.76 -6.78 -1.18
C PHE A 89 -18.94 -5.68 -2.24
N LEU A 90 -17.95 -4.82 -2.46
CA LEU A 90 -18.09 -3.64 -3.31
C LEU A 90 -17.19 -3.66 -4.57
N SER A 91 -16.26 -4.62 -4.68
CA SER A 91 -15.58 -4.89 -5.95
C SER A 91 -16.46 -5.70 -6.90
#